data_AF-A0AAD7MH71-F1
#
_entry.id   AF-A0AAD7MH71-F1
#
_cell.length_a   1.000
_cell.length_b   1.000
_cell.length_c   1.000
_cell.angle_alpha   90.00
_cell.angle_beta   90.00
_cell.angle_gamma   90.00
#
_symmetry.space_group_name_H-M   'P 1'
#
loop_
_entity.id
_entity.type
_entity.pdbx_description
1 polymer ?
#
loop_
_entity_poly.entity_id
_entity_poly.type
_entity_poly.pdbx_seq_one_letter_code
_entity_poly.pdbx_strand_id
1 'polypeptide(L)'
;MPPHRQREQQREERLGRMHCSWSDSEGEGPIRRPNTRSKRQQGRRTRAPEAQARRKEDYLKRSRLKIAEHTEIITYPVPFPDHFANAKPNAANVTNMVEELWPTRKNRLRSSGLRWDRAGTKRSLSARLPAAEIAALEADGEPEYLAIRWADAIPAETLKMLVRLWDTLRLLGVKFPEAEHQRSGMPALHLGLWEMYAKLIKITTDCAPDKADEARPREENIVVPRLEQLMDRDVPGHRRVQERIHTRVLHQLRSNKDFAQRPDQDFGGLFTTMAVKEGGSERIHIDWNDNLHKYALIFAAGDWEGGEFCIPQLGIRIPLRPGQVLAVRTRLLAHCTAADHVGAAACVHMLHQQIFYVVQKRISYRMQERQNHRNTYNKNERKRGQWSYENEFVLV
;
A
#
# COMPACT_ATOMS: atom_id res chain seq x y z
N MET A 1 15.66 16.60 -31.36
CA MET A 1 14.46 15.73 -31.25
C MET A 1 14.06 15.66 -29.78
N PRO A 2 12.78 15.85 -29.43
CA PRO A 2 12.39 15.90 -28.03
C PRO A 2 12.35 14.48 -27.41
N PRO A 3 12.71 14.35 -26.13
CA PRO A 3 12.86 13.06 -25.43
C PRO A 3 11.56 12.27 -25.23
N HIS A 4 10.42 12.81 -25.68
CA HIS A 4 9.10 12.19 -25.53
C HIS A 4 8.89 11.01 -26.51
N ARG A 5 9.44 11.07 -27.72
CA ARG A 5 9.24 10.01 -28.75
C ARG A 5 9.97 8.70 -28.46
N GLN A 6 11.06 8.73 -27.69
CA GLN A 6 11.81 7.50 -27.35
C GLN A 6 11.08 6.62 -26.33
N ARG A 7 10.17 7.19 -25.51
CA ARG A 7 9.44 6.43 -24.50
C ARG A 7 8.17 5.76 -25.04
N GLU A 8 7.51 6.33 -26.04
CA GLU A 8 6.42 5.66 -26.76
C GLU A 8 6.93 4.43 -27.53
N GLN A 9 8.08 4.55 -28.20
CA GLN A 9 8.70 3.43 -28.92
C GLN A 9 9.06 2.25 -28.02
N GLN A 10 9.60 2.51 -26.82
CA GLN A 10 9.90 1.44 -25.85
C GLN A 10 8.65 0.78 -25.23
N ARG A 11 7.51 1.49 -25.23
CA ARG A 11 6.23 0.98 -24.72
C ARG A 11 5.52 0.11 -25.75
N GLU A 12 5.60 0.46 -27.04
CA GLU A 12 5.08 -0.36 -28.15
C GLU A 12 5.91 -1.63 -28.37
N GLU A 13 7.24 -1.57 -28.24
CA GLU A 13 8.11 -2.75 -28.36
C GLU A 13 7.86 -3.83 -27.28
N ARG A 14 7.33 -3.44 -26.12
CA ARG A 14 6.97 -4.36 -25.03
C ARG A 14 5.63 -5.07 -25.25
N LEU A 15 4.74 -4.51 -26.06
CA LEU A 15 3.41 -5.06 -26.34
C LEU A 15 3.35 -5.82 -27.67
N GLY A 16 4.30 -5.59 -28.59
CA GLY A 16 4.31 -6.19 -29.94
C GLY A 16 4.96 -7.58 -30.09
N ARG A 17 5.58 -8.17 -29.07
CA ARG A 17 6.23 -9.50 -29.19
C ARG A 17 5.32 -10.64 -28.71
N MET A 18 4.20 -10.82 -29.40
CA MET A 18 3.45 -12.08 -29.41
C MET A 18 2.83 -12.26 -30.80
N HIS A 19 3.65 -12.60 -31.80
CA HIS A 19 3.17 -13.24 -33.02
C HIS A 19 4.28 -14.11 -33.63
N CYS A 20 3.99 -15.41 -33.74
CA CYS A 20 4.73 -16.38 -34.55
C CYS A 20 4.30 -16.25 -36.01
N SER A 21 5.26 -16.31 -36.93
CA SER A 21 5.06 -16.88 -38.26
C SER A 21 6.41 -17.33 -38.86
N TRP A 22 6.36 -18.54 -39.44
CA TRP A 22 7.38 -19.23 -40.23
C TRP A 22 7.42 -18.73 -41.68
N SER A 23 8.60 -18.78 -42.33
CA SER A 23 8.84 -19.38 -43.67
C SER A 23 10.25 -19.02 -44.23
N ASP A 24 11.06 -20.05 -44.53
CA ASP A 24 11.77 -20.41 -45.79
C ASP A 24 12.08 -19.30 -46.84
N SER A 25 13.15 -19.27 -47.65
CA SER A 25 14.26 -20.17 -48.00
C SER A 25 15.26 -19.43 -48.94
N GLU A 26 16.49 -19.95 -48.99
CA GLU A 26 17.45 -20.10 -50.13
C GLU A 26 18.03 -18.92 -50.96
N GLY A 27 19.35 -19.02 -51.23
CA GLY A 27 20.09 -18.26 -52.25
C GLY A 27 21.63 -18.35 -52.11
N GLU A 28 22.26 -19.22 -52.88
CA GLU A 28 23.72 -19.56 -52.94
C GLU A 28 24.61 -18.45 -53.59
N GLY A 29 25.81 -18.14 -53.07
CA GLY A 29 27.13 -18.52 -53.64
C GLY A 29 27.99 -17.29 -54.08
N PRO A 30 29.29 -17.39 -54.46
CA PRO A 30 30.43 -17.99 -53.74
C PRO A 30 31.76 -17.14 -53.76
N ILE A 31 32.82 -17.70 -53.16
CA ILE A 31 34.30 -17.58 -53.46
C ILE A 31 35.24 -16.72 -52.55
N ARG A 32 35.97 -17.47 -51.70
CA ARG A 32 37.41 -17.47 -51.27
C ARG A 32 38.13 -16.18 -50.81
N ARG A 33 38.75 -16.26 -49.62
CA ARG A 33 40.22 -16.37 -49.41
C ARG A 33 40.57 -16.67 -47.93
N PRO A 34 41.71 -17.33 -47.64
CA PRO A 34 42.05 -17.81 -46.30
C PRO A 34 42.68 -16.68 -45.49
N ASN A 35 42.26 -16.50 -44.24
CA ASN A 35 43.02 -15.67 -43.31
C ASN A 35 43.03 -16.27 -41.91
N THR A 36 44.24 -16.64 -41.51
CA THR A 36 44.66 -17.19 -40.24
C THR A 36 44.46 -16.15 -39.14
N ARG A 37 43.43 -16.33 -38.31
CA ARG A 37 43.37 -15.73 -36.96
C ARG A 37 42.42 -16.55 -36.09
N SER A 38 42.99 -17.32 -35.17
CA SER A 38 42.29 -18.05 -34.12
C SER A 38 41.56 -17.09 -33.18
N LYS A 39 40.37 -16.65 -33.59
CA LYS A 39 39.40 -16.03 -32.68
C LYS A 39 38.84 -17.14 -31.81
N ARG A 40 39.30 -17.18 -30.56
CA ARG A 40 38.62 -17.82 -29.42
C ARG A 40 37.23 -17.18 -29.28
N GLN A 41 36.28 -17.55 -30.13
CA GLN A 41 34.85 -17.37 -29.88
C GLN A 41 34.48 -18.39 -28.80
N GLN A 42 34.79 -18.07 -27.55
CA GLN A 42 34.08 -18.67 -26.43
C GLN A 42 32.64 -18.23 -26.56
N GLY A 43 31.80 -19.12 -27.09
CA GLY A 43 30.37 -18.95 -27.14
C GLY A 43 29.89 -18.45 -25.79
N ARG A 44 29.24 -17.28 -25.80
CA ARG A 44 28.44 -16.78 -24.68
C ARG A 44 27.32 -17.81 -24.51
N ARG A 45 27.58 -18.88 -23.76
CA ARG A 45 26.57 -19.79 -23.26
C ARG A 45 25.57 -18.92 -22.51
N THR A 46 24.40 -18.75 -23.09
CA THR A 46 23.22 -18.24 -22.39
C THR A 46 23.14 -19.06 -21.11
N ARG A 47 23.37 -18.39 -19.98
CA ARG A 47 23.35 -19.07 -18.68
C ARG A 47 22.00 -19.75 -18.55
N ALA A 48 22.00 -21.05 -18.28
CA ALA A 48 20.79 -21.84 -18.12
C ALA A 48 19.84 -21.10 -17.16
N PRO A 49 18.52 -21.02 -17.47
CA PRO A 49 17.53 -20.35 -16.64
C PRO A 49 17.62 -20.74 -15.15
N GLU A 50 17.96 -21.99 -14.88
CA GLU A 50 18.19 -22.50 -13.52
C GLU A 50 19.33 -21.81 -12.77
N ALA A 51 20.43 -21.46 -13.44
CA ALA A 51 21.55 -20.76 -12.82
C ALA A 51 21.20 -19.30 -12.50
N GLN A 52 20.29 -18.69 -13.26
CA GLN A 52 19.72 -17.38 -12.93
C GLN A 52 18.73 -17.48 -11.77
N ALA A 53 17.88 -18.52 -11.75
CA ALA A 53 16.93 -18.77 -10.66
C ALA A 53 17.65 -19.01 -9.32
N ARG A 54 18.66 -19.89 -9.29
CA ARG A 54 19.47 -20.16 -8.09
C ARG A 54 20.19 -18.91 -7.57
N ARG A 55 20.74 -18.08 -8.47
CA ARG A 55 21.35 -16.79 -8.09
C ARG A 55 20.35 -15.79 -7.54
N LYS A 56 19.13 -15.75 -8.11
CA LYS A 56 18.04 -14.90 -7.61
C LYS A 56 17.60 -15.37 -6.22
N GLU A 57 17.49 -16.68 -6.00
CA GLU A 57 17.17 -17.28 -4.72
C GLU A 57 18.26 -17.04 -3.68
N ASP A 58 19.54 -17.27 -4.01
CA ASP A 58 20.69 -16.97 -3.15
C ASP A 58 20.77 -15.48 -2.80
N TYR A 59 20.50 -14.60 -3.77
CA TYR A 59 20.42 -13.16 -3.54
C TYR A 59 19.29 -12.80 -2.58
N LEU A 60 18.09 -13.37 -2.77
CA LEU A 60 16.93 -13.17 -1.89
C LEU A 60 17.17 -13.73 -0.48
N LYS A 61 17.88 -14.86 -0.36
CA LYS A 61 18.22 -15.49 0.91
C LYS A 61 19.26 -14.67 1.67
N ARG A 62 20.29 -14.18 0.98
CA ARG A 62 21.30 -13.25 1.53
C ARG A 62 20.71 -11.88 1.88
N SER A 63 19.75 -11.38 1.09
CA SER A 63 19.06 -10.13 1.41
C SER A 63 18.15 -10.27 2.63
N ARG A 64 17.43 -11.40 2.78
CA ARG A 64 16.64 -11.72 3.98
C ARG A 64 17.49 -11.80 5.25
N LEU A 65 18.66 -12.44 5.17
CA LEU A 65 19.63 -12.50 6.28
C LEU A 65 20.14 -11.09 6.65
N LYS A 66 20.47 -10.25 5.67
CA LYS A 66 20.88 -8.85 5.92
C LYS A 66 19.76 -7.95 6.47
N ILE A 67 18.50 -8.21 6.09
CA ILE A 67 17.36 -7.50 6.66
C ILE A 67 17.26 -7.84 8.16
N ALA A 68 17.41 -9.10 8.56
CA ALA A 68 17.44 -9.46 9.99
C ALA A 68 18.63 -8.80 10.75
N GLU A 69 19.77 -8.58 10.10
CA GLU A 69 20.95 -7.92 10.70
C GLU A 69 20.81 -6.38 10.84
N HIS A 70 19.97 -5.75 10.02
CA HIS A 70 19.75 -4.29 10.01
C HIS A 70 18.35 -3.86 10.47
N THR A 71 17.50 -4.81 10.85
CA THR A 71 16.13 -4.58 11.28
C THR A 71 15.96 -5.10 12.69
N GLU A 72 15.65 -4.21 13.63
CA GLU A 72 15.25 -4.63 14.96
C GLU A 72 13.77 -5.02 14.91
N ILE A 73 13.51 -6.33 14.82
CA ILE A 73 12.14 -6.85 14.90
C ILE A 73 11.74 -6.83 16.37
N ILE A 74 10.76 -5.99 16.71
CA ILE A 74 10.18 -5.96 18.04
C ILE A 74 8.90 -6.77 18.00
N THR A 75 8.98 -8.00 18.47
CA THR A 75 7.79 -8.84 18.64
C THR A 75 7.07 -8.40 19.92
N TYR A 76 5.81 -8.00 19.78
CA TYR A 76 4.98 -7.68 20.94
C TYR A 76 4.16 -8.92 21.31
N PRO A 77 4.22 -9.40 22.57
CA PRO A 77 3.44 -10.55 23.03
C PRO A 77 2.00 -10.12 23.35
N VAL A 78 1.34 -9.43 22.41
CA VAL A 78 -0.08 -9.08 22.52
C VAL A 78 -0.88 -9.90 21.51
N PRO A 79 -2.11 -10.31 21.87
CA PRO A 79 -3.05 -10.86 20.91
C PRO A 79 -3.21 -9.91 19.72
N PHE A 80 -3.51 -10.46 18.54
CA PHE A 80 -3.79 -9.67 17.35
C PHE A 80 -4.83 -8.58 17.66
N PRO A 81 -4.55 -7.29 17.38
CA PRO A 81 -5.42 -6.21 17.79
C PRO A 81 -6.61 -6.03 16.82
N ASP A 82 -7.46 -7.04 16.69
CA ASP A 82 -8.66 -7.02 15.83
C ASP A 82 -9.88 -6.35 16.47
N HIS A 83 -9.76 -5.85 17.70
CA HIS A 83 -10.82 -5.11 18.41
C HIS A 83 -11.53 -4.07 17.53
N PHE A 84 -10.79 -3.43 16.61
CA PHE A 84 -11.30 -2.39 15.71
C PHE A 84 -11.83 -2.90 14.36
N ALA A 85 -11.61 -4.17 14.00
CA ALA A 85 -12.02 -4.73 12.72
C ALA A 85 -13.54 -4.59 12.49
N ASN A 86 -14.32 -4.70 13.57
CA ASN A 86 -15.78 -4.63 13.57
C ASN A 86 -16.36 -3.38 14.24
N ALA A 87 -15.53 -2.38 14.57
CA ALA A 87 -16.01 -1.15 15.18
C ALA A 87 -17.01 -0.40 14.26
N LYS A 88 -17.62 0.69 14.74
CA LYS A 88 -18.37 1.60 13.85
C LYS A 88 -17.44 2.73 13.37
N PRO A 89 -17.60 3.24 12.13
CA PRO A 89 -16.80 4.33 11.58
C PRO A 89 -17.05 5.65 12.32
N ASN A 90 -16.40 5.85 13.47
CA ASN A 90 -16.47 7.07 14.25
C ASN A 90 -15.21 7.19 15.13
N ALA A 91 -14.46 8.28 14.96
CA ALA A 91 -13.27 8.55 15.77
C ALA A 91 -13.57 8.62 17.27
N ALA A 92 -14.74 9.13 17.68
CA ALA A 92 -15.16 9.14 19.07
C ALA A 92 -15.35 7.71 19.62
N ASN A 93 -15.92 6.80 18.83
CA ASN A 93 -16.07 5.40 19.24
C ASN A 93 -14.71 4.72 19.36
N VAL A 94 -13.79 4.94 18.40
CA VAL A 94 -12.43 4.40 18.47
C VAL A 94 -11.71 4.92 19.71
N THR A 95 -11.84 6.22 20.00
CA THR A 95 -11.26 6.83 21.20
C THR A 95 -11.84 6.19 22.47
N ASN A 96 -13.16 6.09 22.58
CA ASN A 96 -13.83 5.47 23.73
C ASN A 96 -13.39 4.02 23.94
N MET A 97 -13.31 3.23 22.86
CA MET A 97 -12.81 1.84 22.92
C MET A 97 -11.35 1.79 23.38
N VAL A 98 -10.49 2.70 22.90
CA VAL A 98 -9.11 2.78 23.38
C VAL A 98 -9.05 3.11 24.87
N GLU A 99 -9.91 4.00 25.34
CA GLU A 99 -9.97 4.42 26.74
C GLU A 99 -10.51 3.31 27.66
N GLU A 100 -11.51 2.56 27.20
CA GLU A 100 -12.10 1.45 27.92
C GLU A 100 -11.14 0.26 28.03
N LEU A 101 -10.49 -0.12 26.93
CA LEU A 101 -9.62 -1.29 26.87
C LEU A 101 -8.21 -1.01 27.44
N TRP A 102 -7.75 0.25 27.38
CA TRP A 102 -6.41 0.63 27.83
C TRP A 102 -6.39 1.95 28.64
N PRO A 103 -7.13 2.03 29.77
CA PRO A 103 -7.30 3.28 30.52
C PRO A 103 -5.98 3.88 31.04
N THR A 104 -5.02 3.04 31.40
CA THR A 104 -3.69 3.48 31.88
C THR A 104 -2.78 4.05 30.79
N ARG A 105 -3.11 3.84 29.51
CA ARG A 105 -2.28 4.26 28.38
C ARG A 105 -2.59 5.67 27.88
N LYS A 106 -3.78 6.22 28.16
CA LYS A 106 -4.15 7.62 27.83
C LYS A 106 -3.21 8.63 28.48
N ASN A 107 -2.91 8.44 29.77
CA ASN A 107 -2.01 9.31 30.51
C ASN A 107 -0.56 9.18 30.03
N ARG A 108 -0.15 7.97 29.61
CA ARG A 108 1.18 7.71 29.10
C ARG A 108 1.45 8.35 27.73
N LEU A 109 0.44 8.49 26.88
CA LEU A 109 0.57 9.16 25.59
C LEU A 109 0.72 10.68 25.72
N ARG A 110 0.17 11.27 26.79
CA ARG A 110 0.31 12.71 27.09
C ARG A 110 1.61 13.04 27.81
N SER A 111 2.13 12.10 28.60
CA SER A 111 3.42 12.26 29.27
C SER A 111 4.57 11.86 28.36
N SER A 112 5.68 12.61 28.37
CA SER A 112 6.96 12.25 27.71
C SER A 112 7.59 10.93 28.20
N GLY A 113 6.94 10.20 29.11
CA GLY A 113 7.43 9.00 29.79
C GLY A 113 7.29 7.68 29.02
N LEU A 114 6.63 7.65 27.85
CA LEU A 114 6.68 6.48 26.97
C LEU A 114 8.01 6.47 26.20
N ARG A 115 9.02 5.84 26.79
CA ARG A 115 10.29 5.55 26.12
C ARG A 115 10.08 4.46 25.06
N TRP A 116 10.05 4.89 23.81
CA TRP A 116 10.82 4.18 22.81
C TRP A 116 12.25 4.70 22.92
N ASP A 117 13.22 3.79 23.01
CA ASP A 117 14.59 4.14 23.36
C ASP A 117 15.11 5.21 22.38
N ARG A 118 15.66 6.30 22.93
CA ARG A 118 16.23 7.42 22.16
C ARG A 118 17.47 7.02 21.36
N ALA A 119 17.83 5.75 21.35
CA ALA A 119 18.99 5.27 20.63
C ALA A 119 18.75 5.45 19.13
N GLY A 120 19.50 6.38 18.55
CA GLY A 120 19.59 6.67 17.11
C GLY A 120 20.13 5.51 16.27
N THR A 121 19.56 4.32 16.43
CA THR A 121 19.91 3.17 15.61
C THR A 121 19.32 3.38 14.22
N LYS A 122 20.20 3.41 13.21
CA LYS A 122 19.92 3.38 11.75
C LYS A 122 19.14 2.13 11.29
N ARG A 123 18.36 1.52 12.17
CA ARG A 123 17.76 0.20 11.98
C ARG A 123 16.29 0.33 11.62
N SER A 124 15.88 -0.50 10.68
CA SER A 124 14.47 -0.67 10.33
C SER A 124 13.77 -1.39 11.49
N LEU A 125 12.49 -1.16 11.78
CA LEU A 125 11.79 -1.86 12.86
C LEU A 125 10.50 -2.46 12.40
N SER A 126 10.13 -3.62 12.93
CA SER A 126 8.88 -4.26 12.59
C SER A 126 8.17 -4.87 13.81
N ALA A 127 6.84 -4.78 13.84
CA ALA A 127 6.00 -5.40 14.87
C ALA A 127 5.31 -6.64 14.27
N ARG A 128 5.64 -7.85 14.77
CA ARG A 128 5.19 -9.13 14.18
C ARG A 128 4.06 -9.79 14.99
N LEU A 129 3.18 -10.52 14.30
CA LEU A 129 2.15 -11.38 14.90
C LEU A 129 2.71 -12.73 15.39
N PRO A 130 2.03 -13.44 16.31
CA PRO A 130 2.39 -14.81 16.69
C PRO A 130 2.40 -15.77 15.50
N ALA A 131 3.33 -16.73 15.49
CA ALA A 131 3.58 -17.63 14.35
C ALA A 131 2.37 -18.50 13.94
N ALA A 132 1.49 -18.86 14.89
CA ALA A 132 0.31 -19.69 14.63
C ALA A 132 -0.77 -18.97 13.79
N GLU A 133 -0.87 -17.63 13.92
CA GLU A 133 -1.80 -16.84 13.11
C GLU A 133 -1.25 -16.64 11.69
N ILE A 134 0.07 -16.49 11.53
CA ILE A 134 0.72 -16.29 10.23
C ILE A 134 0.46 -17.46 9.28
N ALA A 135 0.47 -18.71 9.77
CA ALA A 135 0.26 -19.90 8.95
C ALA A 135 -1.12 -19.98 8.28
N ALA A 136 -2.15 -19.33 8.86
CA ALA A 136 -3.48 -19.23 8.25
C ALA A 136 -3.60 -18.08 7.23
N LEU A 137 -2.72 -17.09 7.31
CA LEU A 137 -2.74 -15.84 6.53
C LEU A 137 -1.85 -15.89 5.27
N GLU A 138 -0.94 -16.88 5.20
CA GLU A 138 0.03 -17.05 4.10
C GLU A 138 -0.59 -17.35 2.72
N ALA A 139 -1.86 -17.80 2.66
CA ALA A 139 -2.52 -18.16 1.40
C ALA A 139 -2.77 -16.95 0.46
N ASP A 140 -2.90 -15.72 1.00
CA ASP A 140 -3.35 -14.54 0.23
C ASP A 140 -2.37 -13.35 0.19
N GLY A 141 -1.15 -13.52 0.70
CA GLY A 141 -0.15 -12.45 0.74
C GLY A 141 -0.48 -11.37 1.78
N GLU A 142 -0.97 -11.80 2.95
CA GLU A 142 -1.17 -10.92 4.08
C GLU A 142 0.15 -10.35 4.62
N PRO A 143 0.13 -9.13 5.17
CA PRO A 143 1.32 -8.55 5.75
C PRO A 143 1.68 -9.23 7.07
N GLU A 144 2.90 -9.74 7.15
CA GLU A 144 3.48 -10.41 8.33
C GLU A 144 3.59 -9.49 9.57
N TYR A 145 3.67 -8.18 9.32
CA TYR A 145 3.88 -7.17 10.36
C TYR A 145 2.67 -6.24 10.49
N LEU A 146 2.47 -5.68 11.67
CA LEU A 146 1.50 -4.61 11.92
C LEU A 146 2.04 -3.26 11.45
N ALA A 147 3.35 -3.05 11.61
CA ALA A 147 4.06 -1.87 11.15
C ALA A 147 5.51 -2.21 10.78
N ILE A 148 6.09 -1.49 9.83
CA ILE A 148 7.49 -1.55 9.39
C ILE A 148 7.99 -0.12 9.22
N ARG A 149 9.08 0.26 9.88
CA ARG A 149 9.75 1.55 9.66
C ARG A 149 11.09 1.35 8.97
N TRP A 150 11.37 2.13 7.92
CA TRP A 150 12.66 2.24 7.26
C TRP A 150 13.32 3.58 7.59
N ALA A 151 14.55 3.55 8.11
CA ALA A 151 15.24 4.75 8.61
C ALA A 151 15.82 5.65 7.50
N ASP A 152 16.32 5.07 6.41
CA ASP A 152 16.99 5.78 5.32
C ASP A 152 16.31 5.44 3.98
N ALA A 153 14.99 5.62 3.94
CA ALA A 153 14.17 5.24 2.81
C ALA A 153 14.26 6.28 1.68
N ILE A 154 14.09 7.56 2.01
CA ILE A 154 14.02 8.66 1.05
C ILE A 154 15.28 9.52 1.12
N PRO A 155 16.02 9.73 0.01
CA PRO A 155 17.23 10.55 0.00
C PRO A 155 16.99 12.01 0.40
N ALA A 156 17.97 12.65 1.04
CA ALA A 156 17.87 14.04 1.48
C ALA A 156 17.54 15.03 0.35
N GLU A 157 18.13 14.85 -0.84
CA GLU A 157 17.84 15.70 -2.00
C GLU A 157 16.39 15.55 -2.49
N THR A 158 15.84 14.34 -2.40
CA THR A 158 14.41 14.11 -2.65
C THR A 158 13.55 14.86 -1.65
N LEU A 159 13.88 14.81 -0.35
CA LEU A 159 13.11 15.51 0.69
C LEU A 159 13.12 17.03 0.46
N LYS A 160 14.28 17.62 0.15
CA LYS A 160 14.40 19.06 -0.17
C LYS A 160 13.50 19.45 -1.34
N MET A 161 13.44 18.60 -2.37
CA MET A 161 12.57 18.83 -3.51
C MET A 161 11.10 18.74 -3.13
N LEU A 162 10.69 17.78 -2.30
CA LEU A 162 9.32 17.68 -1.80
C LEU A 162 8.90 18.92 -1.01
N VAL A 163 9.79 19.44 -0.14
CA VAL A 163 9.55 20.69 0.59
C VAL A 163 9.35 21.86 -0.37
N ARG A 164 10.20 22.02 -1.38
CA ARG A 164 10.06 23.08 -2.39
C ARG A 164 8.75 22.97 -3.19
N LEU A 165 8.34 21.75 -3.53
CA LEU A 165 7.07 21.50 -4.23
C LEU A 165 5.89 21.88 -3.34
N TRP A 166 5.94 21.54 -2.05
CA TRP A 166 4.96 21.96 -1.06
C TRP A 166 4.89 23.48 -0.92
N ASP A 167 6.03 24.17 -0.81
CA ASP A 167 6.08 25.63 -0.72
C ASP A 167 5.51 26.28 -1.98
N THR A 168 5.77 25.70 -3.15
CA THR A 168 5.21 26.17 -4.43
C THR A 168 3.69 26.03 -4.45
N LEU A 169 3.14 24.89 -4.01
CA LEU A 169 1.69 24.69 -3.88
C LEU A 169 1.06 25.75 -2.96
N ARG A 170 1.73 26.09 -1.85
CA ARG A 170 1.26 27.15 -0.94
C ARG A 170 1.27 28.52 -1.59
N LEU A 171 2.35 28.87 -2.30
CA LEU A 171 2.51 30.16 -2.97
C LEU A 171 1.49 30.38 -4.09
N LEU A 172 1.06 29.30 -4.76
CA LEU A 172 0.01 29.37 -5.77
C LEU A 172 -1.41 29.51 -5.18
N GLY A 173 -1.55 29.51 -3.86
CA GLY A 173 -2.85 29.67 -3.20
C GLY A 173 -3.78 28.48 -3.43
N VAL A 174 -3.24 27.27 -3.55
CA VAL A 174 -4.05 26.04 -3.68
C VAL A 174 -4.99 25.95 -2.49
N LYS A 175 -6.30 25.92 -2.77
CA LYS A 175 -7.33 25.81 -1.74
C LYS A 175 -7.40 24.38 -1.24
N PHE A 176 -7.03 24.18 0.01
CA PHE A 176 -7.23 22.92 0.69
C PHE A 176 -8.70 22.72 1.05
N PRO A 177 -9.23 21.48 1.00
CA PRO A 177 -10.55 21.17 1.54
C PRO A 177 -10.66 21.60 3.00
N GLU A 178 -11.86 22.01 3.44
CA GLU A 178 -12.10 22.29 4.85
C GLU A 178 -11.82 21.03 5.70
N ALA A 179 -11.29 21.24 6.89
CA ALA A 179 -10.97 20.15 7.80
C ALA A 179 -12.24 19.39 8.19
N GLU A 180 -12.28 18.08 7.91
CA GLU A 180 -13.40 17.25 8.35
C GLU A 180 -13.39 17.15 9.88
N HIS A 181 -14.49 17.58 10.51
CA HIS A 181 -14.70 17.53 11.96
C HIS A 181 -14.47 16.16 12.61
N GLN A 182 -14.38 15.06 11.84
CA GLN A 182 -14.23 13.70 12.34
C GLN A 182 -12.84 13.09 12.13
N ARG A 183 -11.94 13.69 11.35
CA ARG A 183 -10.67 13.05 10.96
C ARG A 183 -9.42 13.76 11.46
N SER A 184 -9.31 15.07 11.20
CA SER A 184 -8.11 15.87 11.47
C SER A 184 -8.52 17.33 11.58
N GLY A 185 -7.88 18.10 12.48
CA GLY A 185 -8.02 19.56 12.49
C GLY A 185 -7.32 20.23 11.32
N MET A 186 -6.35 19.53 10.71
CA MET A 186 -5.56 20.02 9.59
C MET A 186 -6.14 19.53 8.26
N PRO A 187 -6.26 20.41 7.25
CA PRO A 187 -6.77 20.06 5.94
C PRO A 187 -5.74 19.25 5.13
N ALA A 188 -6.20 18.44 4.18
CA ALA A 188 -5.35 17.57 3.37
C ALA A 188 -5.81 17.55 1.91
N LEU A 189 -4.85 17.56 0.98
CA LEU A 189 -5.11 17.27 -0.44
C LEU A 189 -5.07 15.76 -0.65
N HIS A 190 -6.06 15.21 -1.33
CA HIS A 190 -6.08 13.82 -1.72
C HIS A 190 -5.78 13.72 -3.21
N LEU A 191 -4.61 13.20 -3.57
CA LEU A 191 -4.15 13.03 -4.94
C LEU A 191 -4.37 11.59 -5.42
N GLY A 192 -4.57 11.41 -6.73
CA GLY A 192 -4.72 10.10 -7.37
C GLY A 192 -6.17 9.67 -7.59
N LEU A 193 -6.44 8.41 -7.26
CA LEU A 193 -7.67 7.69 -7.59
C LEU A 193 -8.45 7.33 -6.32
N TRP A 194 -9.77 7.44 -6.35
CA TRP A 194 -10.64 7.25 -5.19
C TRP A 194 -11.92 6.48 -5.56
N GLU A 195 -12.38 5.59 -4.67
CA GLU A 195 -13.62 4.79 -4.86
C GLU A 195 -14.60 4.86 -3.67
N MET A 196 -14.25 5.45 -2.51
CA MET A 196 -14.99 5.18 -1.25
C MET A 196 -16.50 5.42 -1.31
N TYR A 197 -16.95 6.48 -1.99
CA TYR A 197 -18.37 6.88 -2.05
C TYR A 197 -18.96 6.77 -3.45
N ALA A 198 -18.20 6.23 -4.40
CA ALA A 198 -18.60 6.13 -5.80
C ALA A 198 -18.72 4.65 -6.20
N LYS A 199 -19.65 4.36 -7.12
CA LYS A 199 -19.75 3.02 -7.71
C LYS A 199 -18.58 2.71 -8.66
N LEU A 200 -17.84 3.74 -9.06
CA LEU A 200 -16.76 3.70 -10.03
C LEU A 200 -15.55 4.45 -9.46
N ILE A 201 -14.37 3.95 -9.78
CA ILE A 201 -13.11 4.63 -9.49
C ILE A 201 -13.09 5.95 -10.26
N LYS A 202 -12.73 7.03 -9.58
CA LYS A 202 -12.57 8.36 -10.17
C LYS A 202 -11.27 9.00 -9.71
N ILE A 203 -10.77 9.95 -10.49
CA ILE A 203 -9.72 10.86 -10.03
C ILE A 203 -10.30 11.71 -8.88
N THR A 204 -9.51 11.97 -7.85
CA THR A 204 -9.91 12.83 -6.75
C THR A 204 -10.20 14.26 -7.23
N THR A 205 -11.10 14.96 -6.54
CA THR A 205 -11.45 16.33 -6.87
C THR A 205 -10.33 17.34 -6.61
N ASP A 206 -9.32 16.94 -5.83
CA ASP A 206 -8.16 17.79 -5.55
C ASP A 206 -7.15 17.77 -6.71
N CYS A 207 -7.30 16.83 -7.64
CA CYS A 207 -6.53 16.73 -8.88
C CYS A 207 -7.20 17.42 -10.06
N ALA A 208 -8.20 18.29 -9.82
CA ALA A 208 -8.84 19.07 -10.87
C ALA A 208 -7.82 20.04 -11.53
N PRO A 209 -7.94 20.29 -12.85
CA PRO A 209 -6.90 20.98 -13.62
C PRO A 209 -6.73 22.44 -13.18
N ASP A 210 -7.83 23.07 -12.76
CA ASP A 210 -7.89 24.43 -12.22
C ASP A 210 -7.19 24.60 -10.86
N LYS A 211 -6.87 23.49 -10.16
CA LYS A 211 -6.30 23.55 -8.82
C LYS A 211 -4.79 23.33 -8.76
N ALA A 212 -4.20 22.63 -9.73
CA ALA A 212 -2.86 22.07 -9.49
C ALA A 212 -2.05 21.61 -10.72
N ASP A 213 -2.35 22.02 -11.97
CA ASP A 213 -1.56 21.51 -13.12
C ASP A 213 -0.07 21.93 -13.07
N GLU A 214 0.26 23.13 -12.59
CA GLU A 214 1.66 23.62 -12.61
C GLU A 214 2.51 23.22 -11.39
N ALA A 215 1.89 22.99 -10.23
CA ALA A 215 2.60 22.64 -8.99
C ALA A 215 2.38 21.20 -8.56
N ARG A 216 1.76 20.37 -9.41
CA ARG A 216 1.61 18.95 -9.11
C ARG A 216 3.00 18.34 -8.96
N PRO A 217 3.35 17.88 -7.74
CA PRO A 217 4.61 17.23 -7.54
C PRO A 217 4.66 16.02 -8.48
N ARG A 218 5.73 15.88 -9.26
CA ARG A 218 6.01 14.61 -9.96
C ARG A 218 6.49 13.54 -8.98
N GLU A 219 5.86 13.48 -7.81
CA GLU A 219 6.16 12.60 -6.68
C GLU A 219 6.16 11.14 -7.13
N GLU A 220 5.32 10.78 -8.10
CA GLU A 220 5.27 9.47 -8.74
C GLU A 220 6.58 9.09 -9.42
N ASN A 221 7.36 10.07 -9.90
CA ASN A 221 8.65 9.81 -10.53
C ASN A 221 9.81 9.77 -9.55
N ILE A 222 9.60 10.19 -8.30
CA ILE A 222 10.67 10.45 -7.34
C ILE A 222 10.59 9.49 -6.16
N VAL A 223 9.43 9.41 -5.50
CA VAL A 223 9.24 8.65 -4.26
C VAL A 223 8.75 7.25 -4.55
N VAL A 224 7.78 7.08 -5.46
CA VAL A 224 7.16 5.78 -5.75
C VAL A 224 8.19 4.70 -6.12
N PRO A 225 9.15 4.92 -7.04
CA PRO A 225 10.11 3.87 -7.41
C PRO A 225 10.95 3.39 -6.21
N ARG A 226 11.24 4.30 -5.27
CA ARG A 226 11.98 3.96 -4.07
C ARG A 226 11.14 3.16 -3.08
N LEU A 227 9.88 3.52 -2.91
CA LEU A 227 8.94 2.77 -2.08
C LEU A 227 8.65 1.38 -2.66
N GLU A 228 8.51 1.26 -3.99
CA GLU A 228 8.37 -0.02 -4.67
C GLU A 228 9.56 -0.94 -4.36
N GLN A 229 10.79 -0.44 -4.47
CA GLN A 229 11.99 -1.21 -4.13
C GLN A 229 11.97 -1.73 -2.68
N LEU A 230 11.50 -0.91 -1.73
CA LEU A 230 11.39 -1.32 -0.32
C LEU A 230 10.33 -2.41 -0.15
N MET A 231 9.17 -2.24 -0.78
CA MET A 231 8.06 -3.20 -0.71
C MET A 231 8.38 -4.52 -1.40
N ASP A 232 9.03 -4.50 -2.56
CA ASP A 232 9.49 -5.69 -3.28
C ASP A 232 10.51 -6.47 -2.48
N ARG A 233 11.41 -5.76 -1.80
CA ARG A 233 12.48 -6.37 -0.99
C ARG A 233 11.92 -7.00 0.28
N ASP A 234 11.08 -6.27 1.01
CA ASP A 234 10.74 -6.62 2.39
C ASP A 234 9.36 -7.25 2.54
N VAL A 235 8.41 -6.94 1.65
CA VAL A 235 7.03 -7.47 1.68
C VAL A 235 6.51 -7.86 0.29
N PRO A 236 7.24 -8.71 -0.47
CA PRO A 236 6.91 -9.03 -1.87
C PRO A 236 5.52 -9.65 -2.06
N GLY A 237 5.02 -10.40 -1.07
CA GLY A 237 3.66 -10.96 -1.12
C GLY A 237 2.59 -9.86 -1.17
N HIS A 238 2.81 -8.79 -0.40
CA HIS A 238 1.96 -7.62 -0.41
C HIS A 238 1.98 -6.93 -1.78
N ARG A 239 3.16 -6.68 -2.37
CA ARG A 239 3.28 -6.07 -3.72
C ARG A 239 2.47 -6.82 -4.76
N ARG A 240 2.56 -8.15 -4.82
CA ARG A 240 1.80 -8.96 -5.79
C ARG A 240 0.30 -8.74 -5.68
N VAL A 241 -0.21 -8.53 -4.46
CA VAL A 241 -1.62 -8.18 -4.28
C VAL A 241 -1.87 -6.80 -4.86
N GLN A 242 -1.04 -5.80 -4.54
CA GLN A 242 -1.15 -4.44 -5.09
C GLN A 242 -1.13 -4.41 -6.63
N GLU A 243 -0.33 -5.23 -7.29
CA GLU A 243 -0.32 -5.36 -8.76
C GLU A 243 -1.66 -5.84 -9.33
N ARG A 244 -2.31 -6.81 -8.66
CA ARG A 244 -3.65 -7.29 -9.06
C ARG A 244 -4.70 -6.19 -8.90
N ILE A 245 -4.59 -5.41 -7.83
CA ILE A 245 -5.45 -4.25 -7.55
C ILE A 245 -5.31 -3.25 -8.68
N HIS A 246 -4.07 -2.89 -8.99
CA HIS A 246 -3.73 -1.94 -10.03
C HIS A 246 -4.23 -2.37 -11.40
N THR A 247 -4.04 -3.65 -11.75
CA THR A 247 -4.55 -4.22 -13.00
C THR A 247 -6.07 -4.03 -13.11
N ARG A 248 -6.80 -4.28 -12.02
CA ARG A 248 -8.24 -4.06 -11.96
C ARG A 248 -8.60 -2.57 -12.09
N VAL A 249 -7.87 -1.69 -11.39
CA VAL A 249 -8.07 -0.24 -11.45
C VAL A 249 -7.91 0.25 -12.89
N LEU A 250 -6.81 -0.10 -13.54
CA LEU A 250 -6.54 0.24 -14.94
C LEU A 250 -7.60 -0.32 -15.88
N HIS A 251 -8.07 -1.55 -15.66
CA HIS A 251 -9.15 -2.12 -16.46
C HIS A 251 -10.45 -1.32 -16.36
N GLN A 252 -10.82 -0.84 -15.16
CA GLN A 252 -12.01 0.00 -14.98
C GLN A 252 -11.83 1.40 -15.58
N LEU A 253 -10.61 1.95 -15.53
CA LEU A 253 -10.30 3.28 -16.03
C LEU A 253 -9.93 3.32 -17.52
N ARG A 254 -9.86 2.16 -18.21
CA ARG A 254 -9.40 2.07 -19.62
C ARG A 254 -10.15 2.99 -20.59
N SER A 255 -11.42 3.27 -20.32
CA SER A 255 -12.28 4.13 -21.14
C SER A 255 -12.49 5.52 -20.54
N ASN A 256 -11.82 5.84 -19.43
CA ASN A 256 -11.92 7.14 -18.78
C ASN A 256 -10.95 8.14 -19.44
N LYS A 257 -11.49 9.12 -20.15
CA LYS A 257 -10.70 10.14 -20.88
C LYS A 257 -9.89 11.02 -19.93
N ASP A 258 -10.44 11.37 -18.76
CA ASP A 258 -9.75 12.22 -17.78
C ASP A 258 -8.51 11.52 -17.23
N PHE A 259 -8.60 10.21 -16.98
CA PHE A 259 -7.46 9.41 -16.55
C PHE A 259 -6.40 9.26 -17.64
N ALA A 260 -6.80 9.05 -18.89
CA ALA A 260 -5.87 8.98 -20.02
C ALA A 260 -5.05 10.28 -20.19
N GLN A 261 -5.62 11.43 -19.83
CA GLN A 261 -4.96 12.74 -19.85
C GLN A 261 -4.08 13.01 -18.62
N ARG A 262 -4.16 12.17 -17.58
CA ARG A 262 -3.51 12.37 -16.28
C ARG A 262 -2.77 11.13 -15.79
N PRO A 263 -1.75 10.67 -16.53
CA PRO A 263 -0.96 9.49 -16.14
C PRO A 263 -0.18 9.68 -14.83
N ASP A 264 0.05 10.93 -14.42
CA ASP A 264 0.66 11.32 -13.14
C ASP A 264 -0.19 10.93 -11.92
N GLN A 265 -1.48 10.63 -12.13
CA GLN A 265 -2.39 10.15 -11.08
C GLN A 265 -2.34 8.64 -10.87
N ASP A 266 -1.49 7.95 -11.64
CA ASP A 266 -1.22 6.52 -11.49
C ASP A 266 0.09 6.27 -10.74
N PHE A 267 0.00 5.88 -9.48
CA PHE A 267 1.15 5.59 -8.62
C PHE A 267 1.70 4.16 -8.78
N GLY A 268 1.63 3.60 -9.99
CA GLY A 268 2.21 2.28 -10.31
C GLY A 268 1.59 1.11 -9.54
N GLY A 269 0.40 1.31 -8.99
CA GLY A 269 -0.29 0.32 -8.18
C GLY A 269 0.19 0.18 -6.74
N LEU A 270 1.28 0.86 -6.35
CA LEU A 270 1.80 0.80 -4.98
C LEU A 270 0.77 1.34 -3.98
N PHE A 271 0.07 2.41 -4.34
CA PHE A 271 -1.10 2.92 -3.66
C PHE A 271 -2.02 3.54 -4.72
N THR A 272 -3.26 3.79 -4.35
CA THR A 272 -4.23 4.39 -5.28
C THR A 272 -4.41 5.87 -5.01
N THR A 273 -4.13 6.28 -3.78
CA THR A 273 -4.40 7.63 -3.30
C THR A 273 -3.28 8.07 -2.37
N MET A 274 -2.96 9.35 -2.43
CA MET A 274 -2.01 10.00 -1.54
C MET A 274 -2.68 11.20 -0.87
N ALA A 275 -2.73 11.22 0.46
CA ALA A 275 -3.09 12.37 1.25
C ALA A 275 -1.82 13.18 1.55
N VAL A 276 -1.80 14.46 1.19
CA VAL A 276 -0.70 15.39 1.42
C VAL A 276 -1.20 16.52 2.32
N LYS A 277 -0.52 16.75 3.44
CA LYS A 277 -0.90 17.79 4.39
C LYS A 277 0.27 18.30 5.21
N GLU A 278 0.10 19.46 5.82
CA GLU A 278 0.97 19.95 6.88
C GLU A 278 0.49 19.43 8.24
N GLY A 279 1.43 18.90 9.02
CA GLY A 279 1.18 18.34 10.34
C GLY A 279 0.57 16.94 10.31
N GLY A 280 0.17 16.49 11.49
CA GLY A 280 -0.34 15.14 11.74
C GLY A 280 -1.85 15.03 11.85
N SER A 281 -2.33 13.86 12.25
CA SER A 281 -3.72 13.67 12.70
C SER A 281 -3.70 13.47 14.22
N GLU A 282 -3.91 14.53 15.00
CA GLU A 282 -3.80 14.50 16.46
C GLU A 282 -4.87 13.64 17.15
N ARG A 283 -5.99 13.40 16.46
CA ARG A 283 -7.12 12.65 16.99
C ARG A 283 -6.88 11.16 16.83
N ILE A 284 -7.22 10.39 17.87
CA ILE A 284 -7.14 8.93 17.80
C ILE A 284 -8.20 8.43 16.82
N HIS A 285 -7.77 7.74 15.78
CA HIS A 285 -8.64 7.20 14.74
C HIS A 285 -8.03 5.94 14.11
N ILE A 286 -8.82 5.29 13.26
CA ILE A 286 -8.34 4.28 12.31
C ILE A 286 -8.77 4.73 10.93
N ASP A 287 -8.02 4.33 9.91
CA ASP A 287 -8.38 4.61 8.53
C ASP A 287 -9.41 3.60 8.08
N TRP A 288 -10.68 3.96 8.27
CA TRP A 288 -11.80 3.04 8.11
C TRP A 288 -11.91 2.41 6.72
N ASN A 289 -11.44 3.12 5.71
CA ASN A 289 -11.58 2.74 4.31
C ASN A 289 -10.33 2.04 3.77
N ASP A 290 -9.29 1.93 4.58
CA ASP A 290 -8.12 1.14 4.24
C ASP A 290 -8.46 -0.35 4.34
N ASN A 291 -7.80 -1.15 3.51
CA ASN A 291 -7.97 -2.59 3.55
C ASN A 291 -7.32 -3.18 4.82
N LEU A 292 -8.04 -4.06 5.52
CA LEU A 292 -7.58 -4.71 6.75
C LEU A 292 -6.22 -5.39 6.63
N HIS A 293 -5.92 -5.92 5.44
CA HIS A 293 -4.73 -6.69 5.12
C HIS A 293 -3.74 -5.90 4.26
N LYS A 294 -3.80 -4.56 4.33
CA LYS A 294 -2.86 -3.70 3.63
C LYS A 294 -2.18 -2.69 4.55
N TYR A 295 -1.01 -2.24 4.11
CA TYR A 295 -0.31 -1.14 4.73
C TYR A 295 -0.74 0.15 4.06
N ALA A 296 -0.95 1.19 4.87
CA ALA A 296 -0.69 2.55 4.43
C ALA A 296 0.82 2.81 4.52
N LEU A 297 1.37 3.59 3.59
CA LEU A 297 2.75 4.05 3.67
C LEU A 297 2.75 5.51 4.10
N ILE A 298 3.54 5.84 5.10
CA ILE A 298 3.62 7.19 5.66
C ILE A 298 5.07 7.64 5.56
N PHE A 299 5.30 8.79 4.97
CA PHE A 299 6.60 9.46 5.02
C PHE A 299 6.38 10.94 5.25
N ALA A 300 7.42 11.61 5.73
CA ALA A 300 7.34 13.03 6.00
C ALA A 300 8.59 13.76 5.50
N ALA A 301 8.38 15.00 5.06
CA ALA A 301 9.42 15.91 4.59
C ALA A 301 9.29 17.28 5.27
N GLY A 302 10.41 17.96 5.47
CA GLY A 302 10.51 19.23 6.19
C GLY A 302 11.27 19.10 7.50
N ASP A 303 11.26 20.15 8.32
CA ASP A 303 12.04 20.24 9.55
C ASP A 303 11.10 20.44 10.75
N TRP A 304 11.01 19.43 11.62
CA TRP A 304 10.18 19.47 12.82
C TRP A 304 10.77 18.68 13.99
N GLU A 305 10.34 19.04 15.19
CA GLU A 305 10.53 18.29 16.41
C GLU A 305 9.20 17.69 16.89
N GLY A 306 9.25 16.59 17.66
CA GLY A 306 8.06 15.85 18.10
C GLY A 306 7.29 15.16 16.96
N GLY A 307 5.97 15.03 17.12
CA GLY A 307 5.07 14.56 16.07
C GLY A 307 5.14 13.05 15.81
N GLU A 308 5.46 12.25 16.83
CA GLU A 308 5.58 10.80 16.69
C GLU A 308 4.24 10.16 16.28
N PHE A 309 4.33 9.10 15.47
CA PHE A 309 3.18 8.26 15.14
C PHE A 309 2.86 7.36 16.35
N CYS A 310 1.78 7.68 17.03
CA CYS A 310 1.36 7.03 18.25
C CYS A 310 0.40 5.89 17.93
N ILE A 311 0.59 4.73 18.58
CA ILE A 311 -0.31 3.57 18.50
C ILE A 311 -0.78 3.27 19.94
N PRO A 312 -1.85 3.93 20.43
CA PRO A 312 -2.34 3.82 21.81
C PRO A 312 -2.59 2.39 22.28
N GLN A 313 -3.22 1.59 21.41
CA GLN A 313 -3.56 0.19 21.65
C GLN A 313 -2.33 -0.71 21.86
N LEU A 314 -1.14 -0.29 21.42
CA LEU A 314 0.13 -0.97 21.70
C LEU A 314 0.97 -0.23 22.75
N GLY A 315 0.59 1.00 23.12
CA GLY A 315 1.38 1.85 24.00
C GLY A 315 2.71 2.27 23.36
N ILE A 316 2.75 2.45 22.04
CA ILE A 316 3.96 2.73 21.28
C ILE A 316 3.92 4.14 20.70
N ARG A 317 5.07 4.81 20.67
CA ARG A 317 5.33 6.02 19.86
C ARG A 317 6.44 5.70 18.87
N ILE A 318 6.17 5.82 17.58
CA ILE A 318 7.16 5.62 16.52
C ILE A 318 7.63 7.01 16.06
N PRO A 319 8.88 7.39 16.35
CA PRO A 319 9.40 8.63 15.78
C PRO A 319 9.52 8.45 14.27
N LEU A 320 8.85 9.33 13.54
CA LEU A 320 8.98 9.45 12.09
C LEU A 320 9.79 10.74 11.85
N ARG A 321 10.92 10.61 11.15
CA ARG A 321 11.83 11.71 10.83
C ARG A 321 11.94 11.87 9.31
N PRO A 322 12.43 13.03 8.81
CA PRO A 322 12.70 13.21 7.39
C PRO A 322 13.54 12.06 6.84
N GLY A 323 13.13 11.50 5.70
CA GLY A 323 13.81 10.39 5.05
C GLY A 323 13.34 9.01 5.50
N GLN A 324 12.55 8.93 6.56
CA GLN A 324 11.96 7.70 7.04
C GLN A 324 10.64 7.39 6.33
N VAL A 325 10.34 6.10 6.21
CA VAL A 325 9.04 5.61 5.74
C VAL A 325 8.50 4.63 6.78
N LEU A 326 7.20 4.71 7.05
CA LEU A 326 6.46 3.79 7.91
C LEU A 326 5.36 3.11 7.09
N ALA A 327 5.47 1.80 6.87
CA ALA A 327 4.34 0.97 6.46
C ALA A 327 3.55 0.57 7.71
N VAL A 328 2.24 0.77 7.75
CA VAL A 328 1.42 0.47 8.94
C VAL A 328 -0.01 0.05 8.57
N ARG A 329 -0.57 -0.94 9.27
CA ARG A 329 -1.94 -1.41 9.09
C ARG A 329 -2.92 -0.48 9.83
N THR A 330 -3.11 0.71 9.30
CA THR A 330 -3.96 1.81 9.84
C THR A 330 -5.42 1.43 10.06
N ARG A 331 -5.92 0.41 9.34
CA ARG A 331 -7.27 -0.14 9.54
C ARG A 331 -7.42 -0.93 10.85
N LEU A 332 -6.33 -1.53 11.34
CA LEU A 332 -6.28 -2.30 12.60
C LEU A 332 -5.76 -1.47 13.75
N LEU A 333 -4.74 -0.65 13.46
CA LEU A 333 -4.02 0.13 14.45
C LEU A 333 -4.65 1.52 14.58
N ALA A 334 -5.40 1.71 15.67
CA ALA A 334 -5.78 3.01 16.20
C ALA A 334 -4.52 3.83 16.40
N HIS A 335 -4.50 5.02 15.83
CA HIS A 335 -3.31 5.85 15.76
C HIS A 335 -3.65 7.34 15.82
N CYS A 336 -2.64 8.13 16.16
CA CYS A 336 -2.64 9.59 16.08
C CYS A 336 -1.22 10.11 15.95
N THR A 337 -1.08 11.40 15.70
CA THR A 337 0.18 12.13 15.82
C THR A 337 0.28 12.77 17.19
N ALA A 338 1.45 12.72 17.81
CA ALA A 338 1.68 13.38 19.08
C ALA A 338 1.50 14.91 18.97
N ALA A 339 0.88 15.52 19.99
CA ALA A 339 0.54 16.94 20.00
C ALA A 339 1.72 17.86 20.35
N ASP A 340 2.85 17.31 20.77
CA ASP A 340 4.04 18.02 21.25
C ASP A 340 5.02 18.39 20.12
N HIS A 341 4.53 18.63 18.90
CA HIS A 341 5.40 19.01 17.79
C HIS A 341 5.65 20.53 17.72
N VAL A 342 6.89 20.90 17.37
CA VAL A 342 7.32 22.29 17.18
C VAL A 342 8.09 22.39 15.86
N GLY A 343 7.83 23.44 15.07
CA GLY A 343 8.45 23.66 13.77
C GLY A 343 7.42 23.88 12.65
N ALA A 344 7.89 24.45 11.53
CA ALA A 344 7.08 24.66 10.34
C ALA A 344 7.42 23.56 9.32
N ALA A 345 6.38 22.96 8.71
CA ALA A 345 6.47 21.87 7.75
C ALA A 345 6.89 20.49 8.30
N ALA A 346 5.93 19.75 8.82
CA ALA A 346 5.88 18.31 8.56
C ALA A 346 4.90 18.11 7.39
N CYS A 347 5.39 18.05 6.16
CA CYS A 347 4.55 17.58 5.06
C CYS A 347 4.42 16.07 5.22
N VAL A 348 3.30 15.61 5.75
CA VAL A 348 3.02 14.19 5.95
C VAL A 348 2.28 13.70 4.73
N HIS A 349 2.94 12.82 3.99
CA HIS A 349 2.34 12.08 2.89
C HIS A 349 1.84 10.74 3.44
N MET A 350 0.53 10.57 3.50
CA MET A 350 -0.11 9.29 3.81
C MET A 350 -0.63 8.66 2.54
N LEU A 351 -0.13 7.47 2.24
CA LEU A 351 -0.45 6.74 1.02
C LEU A 351 -1.44 5.65 1.36
N HIS A 352 -2.68 5.81 0.90
CA HIS A 352 -3.77 4.89 1.21
C HIS A 352 -4.09 3.97 0.03
N GLN A 353 -4.53 2.76 0.35
CA GLN A 353 -5.16 1.84 -0.58
C GLN A 353 -6.64 1.70 -0.24
N GLN A 354 -7.48 2.53 -0.88
CA GLN A 354 -8.91 2.61 -0.55
C GLN A 354 -9.84 1.96 -1.60
N ILE A 355 -9.30 1.44 -2.71
CA ILE A 355 -10.08 0.88 -3.85
C ILE A 355 -10.58 -0.57 -3.57
N PHE A 356 -10.93 -0.89 -2.32
CA PHE A 356 -11.43 -2.23 -1.94
C PHE A 356 -12.84 -2.27 -1.39
N TYR A 357 -13.33 -1.15 -0.88
CA TYR A 357 -14.51 -1.14 -0.04
C TYR A 357 -15.76 -1.68 -0.76
N VAL A 358 -15.94 -1.34 -2.04
CA VAL A 358 -17.12 -1.77 -2.83
C VAL A 358 -17.04 -3.26 -3.20
N VAL A 359 -15.83 -3.79 -3.43
CA VAL A 359 -15.63 -5.18 -3.87
C VAL A 359 -15.73 -6.15 -2.70
N GLN A 360 -15.08 -5.86 -1.57
CA GLN A 360 -15.22 -6.68 -0.37
C GLN A 360 -16.66 -6.65 0.14
N LYS A 361 -17.34 -5.50 0.19
CA LYS A 361 -18.78 -5.48 0.51
C LYS A 361 -19.59 -6.31 -0.47
N ARG A 362 -19.35 -6.23 -1.79
CA ARG A 362 -20.09 -7.05 -2.76
C ARG A 362 -19.81 -8.54 -2.63
N ILE A 363 -18.57 -8.93 -2.35
CA ILE A 363 -18.21 -10.33 -2.14
C ILE A 363 -18.81 -10.85 -0.84
N SER A 364 -18.62 -10.13 0.27
CA SER A 364 -19.22 -10.46 1.57
C SER A 364 -20.75 -10.49 1.50
N TYR A 365 -21.38 -9.53 0.82
CA TYR A 365 -22.82 -9.50 0.60
C TYR A 365 -23.29 -10.68 -0.24
N ARG A 366 -22.59 -11.01 -1.35
CA ARG A 366 -22.89 -12.21 -2.15
C ARG A 366 -22.67 -13.52 -1.38
N MET A 367 -21.65 -13.59 -0.53
CA MET A 367 -21.45 -14.75 0.34
C MET A 367 -22.57 -14.87 1.38
N GLN A 368 -23.00 -13.75 1.97
CA GLN A 368 -24.11 -13.71 2.91
C GLN A 368 -25.45 -14.04 2.23
N GLU A 369 -25.70 -13.56 1.02
CA GLU A 369 -26.86 -13.94 0.20
C GLU A 369 -26.85 -15.44 -0.13
N ARG A 370 -25.70 -16.00 -0.54
CA ARG A 370 -25.55 -17.45 -0.77
C ARG A 370 -25.81 -18.26 0.49
N GLN A 371 -25.31 -17.82 1.64
CA GLN A 371 -25.55 -18.49 2.91
C GLN A 371 -27.03 -18.41 3.32
N ASN A 372 -27.67 -17.25 3.13
CA ASN A 372 -29.10 -17.06 3.38
C ASN A 372 -29.97 -17.91 2.45
N HIS A 373 -29.60 -18.05 1.17
CA HIS A 373 -30.25 -18.96 0.22
C HIS A 373 -30.10 -20.42 0.65
N ARG A 374 -28.89 -20.84 1.06
CA ARG A 374 -28.63 -22.20 1.54
C ARG A 374 -29.43 -22.53 2.81
N ASN A 375 -29.52 -21.58 3.74
CA ASN A 375 -30.32 -21.71 4.95
C ASN A 375 -31.82 -21.80 4.63
N THR A 376 -32.32 -20.99 3.69
CA THR A 376 -33.72 -21.04 3.24
C THR A 376 -34.04 -22.37 2.54
N TYR A 377 -33.15 -22.84 1.67
CA TYR A 377 -33.28 -24.14 1.00
C TYR A 377 -33.35 -25.29 2.02
N ASN A 378 -32.41 -25.36 2.96
CA ASN A 378 -32.39 -26.39 4.01
C ASN A 378 -33.63 -26.34 4.91
N LYS A 379 -34.15 -25.14 5.20
CA LYS A 379 -35.40 -24.98 5.97
C LYS A 379 -36.61 -25.52 5.21
N ASN A 380 -36.64 -25.34 3.89
CA ASN A 380 -37.72 -25.87 3.05
C ASN A 380 -37.62 -27.38 2.83
N GLU A 381 -36.42 -27.95 2.74
CA GLU A 381 -36.24 -29.42 2.71
C GLU A 381 -36.65 -30.08 4.03
N ARG A 382 -36.30 -29.50 5.18
CA ARG A 382 -36.78 -29.99 6.48
C ARG A 382 -38.30 -29.98 6.58
N LYS A 383 -38.95 -28.94 6.04
CA LYS A 383 -40.41 -28.91 5.93
C LYS A 383 -40.91 -30.01 5.00
N ARG A 384 -40.33 -30.21 3.81
CA ARG A 384 -40.76 -31.28 2.88
C ARG A 384 -40.56 -32.69 3.45
N GLY A 385 -39.49 -32.94 4.20
CA GLY A 385 -39.26 -34.21 4.90
C GLY A 385 -40.20 -34.45 6.08
N GLN A 386 -40.87 -33.41 6.60
CA GLN A 386 -41.95 -33.54 7.59
C GLN A 386 -43.31 -33.87 6.95
N TRP A 387 -43.49 -33.66 5.65
CA TRP A 387 -44.75 -33.96 4.95
C TRP A 387 -44.82 -35.39 4.37
N SER A 388 -43.73 -36.18 4.47
CA SER A 388 -43.67 -37.53 3.89
C SER A 388 -43.88 -38.67 4.90
N TYR A 389 -44.36 -38.39 6.12
CA TYR A 389 -44.60 -39.41 7.15
C TYR A 389 -46.02 -39.44 7.73
N GLU A 390 -46.96 -38.63 7.23
CA GLU A 390 -48.34 -38.56 7.78
C GLU A 390 -49.45 -39.07 6.84
N ASN A 391 -49.15 -39.63 5.66
CA ASN A 391 -50.18 -40.07 4.69
C ASN A 391 -50.03 -41.49 4.14
N GLU A 392 -49.51 -42.43 4.92
CA GLU A 392 -49.61 -43.88 4.61
C GLU A 392 -50.14 -44.65 5.82
N PHE A 393 -51.39 -44.43 6.25
CA PHE A 393 -52.16 -45.42 7.04
C PHE A 393 -53.64 -45.02 7.07
N VAL A 394 -54.44 -45.46 6.09
CA VAL A 394 -55.81 -45.99 6.28
C VAL A 394 -56.17 -46.82 5.05
N LEU A 395 -56.11 -48.15 5.18
CA LEU A 395 -56.87 -49.11 4.38
C LEU A 395 -57.18 -50.30 5.31
N VAL A 396 -58.33 -50.23 5.98
CA VAL A 396 -59.26 -51.35 6.27
C VAL A 396 -60.66 -50.76 6.31
#